data_AF-A0A5E6TKX9-F1
#
_entry.id   AF-A0A5E6TKX9-F1
#
_cell.length_a   1.000
_cell.length_b   1.000
_cell.length_c   1.000
_cell.angle_alpha   90.00
_cell.angle_beta   90.00
_cell.angle_gamma   90.00
#
_symmetry.space_group_name_H-M   'P 1'
#
loop_
_entity.id
_entity.type
_entity.pdbx_description
1 polymer ?
#
loop_
_entity_poly.entity_id
_entity_poly.type
_entity_poly.pdbx_seq_one_letter_code
_entity_poly.pdbx_strand_id
1 'polypeptide(L)'
;MKTSLILGLLLLGGISLAAHGQPLSPSESAGKRLYREGVSGSGEPIMARVGAANMLLPASSLPCANCHGTDGQGRPEGGVRPPDLSWSRLTSRYGQQQINGRDYPAYTEGLLARAIQEGRDPGNNRLDPAMPRFVLSMNDQRNLTAYLKRLADDRDPGLTADTLYLGSLLPSQGPLSEEGATIASVLKGSIARINEAGGIHGRQLYLTIVDPGPDRASAEQALERLIEQEQVFALIAPLVPALDSDLAARLDRAGIPLIGPLSLLGTTQASRQIFEPLPGLREQLIALADYATNSLRVLQGPTLITYPDEPGQRLAAQNLGQYLQERAWQKVSLQAYDPARDELPLGSRSVFYLGSGGGFSRLAARLQTAGQVPYLFAAANQVAGDLLQVPSGFSRRVFLAYPFVPSDWTLAGRLALTRMRQHHGLGGQHAVLQVGAFSSMLLFSEGMKQAGHDASREKLVTALEGLHDFETGLTPRISFGPGRRQGLSGAHIVTVELPDQRFYLVAPYKPIAATP
;
A
#
# COMPACT_ATOMS: atom_id res chain seq x y z
N MET A 1 25.71 -14.11 65.86
CA MET A 1 26.24 -13.40 64.68
C MET A 1 26.16 -14.35 63.48
N LYS A 2 25.10 -14.24 62.66
CA LYS A 2 24.93 -14.98 61.41
C LYS A 2 24.53 -13.94 60.36
N THR A 3 25.44 -13.65 59.45
CA THR A 3 25.29 -12.70 58.35
C THR A 3 24.65 -13.42 57.17
N SER A 4 23.45 -13.00 56.78
CA SER A 4 22.77 -13.45 55.56
C SER A 4 23.26 -12.63 54.37
N LEU A 5 23.84 -13.30 53.37
CA LEU A 5 24.19 -12.72 52.07
C LEU A 5 22.97 -12.81 51.14
N ILE A 6 22.52 -11.67 50.64
CA ILE A 6 21.51 -11.54 49.58
C ILE A 6 22.21 -11.72 48.24
N LEU A 7 21.82 -12.75 47.49
CA LEU A 7 22.27 -13.00 46.13
C LEU A 7 21.39 -12.21 45.16
N GLY A 8 21.93 -11.13 44.59
CA GLY A 8 21.27 -10.35 43.53
C GLY A 8 21.32 -11.10 42.21
N LEU A 9 20.15 -11.48 41.69
CA LEU A 9 19.98 -12.07 40.36
C LEU A 9 20.04 -10.95 39.31
N LEU A 10 21.18 -10.83 38.62
CA LEU A 10 21.33 -9.94 37.46
C LEU A 10 20.61 -10.55 36.25
N LEU A 11 19.45 -9.97 35.91
CA LEU A 11 18.75 -10.17 34.65
C LEU A 11 19.60 -9.62 33.50
N LEU A 12 20.33 -10.50 32.82
CA LEU A 12 20.93 -10.22 31.51
C LEU A 12 19.79 -10.07 30.49
N GLY A 13 19.42 -8.82 30.20
CA GLY A 13 18.57 -8.48 29.07
C GLY A 13 19.26 -8.91 27.76
N GLY A 14 18.68 -9.90 27.09
CA GLY A 14 19.13 -10.33 25.77
C GLY A 14 18.90 -9.23 24.75
N ILE A 15 19.97 -8.52 24.38
CA ILE A 15 20.01 -7.72 23.17
C ILE A 15 19.89 -8.72 22.01
N SER A 16 18.70 -8.81 21.42
CA SER A 16 18.55 -9.49 20.13
C SER A 16 19.30 -8.66 19.09
N LEU A 17 20.55 -9.03 18.84
CA LEU A 17 21.27 -8.66 17.63
C LEU A 17 20.52 -9.30 16.46
N ALA A 18 19.56 -8.56 15.90
CA ALA A 18 18.98 -8.92 14.62
C ALA A 18 20.12 -9.08 13.63
N ALA A 19 20.23 -10.27 13.04
CA ALA A 19 21.18 -10.58 11.99
C ALA A 19 20.74 -9.84 10.72
N HIS A 20 21.01 -8.54 10.68
CA HIS A 20 20.89 -7.73 9.48
C HIS A 20 21.86 -8.30 8.45
N GLY A 21 21.40 -8.50 7.21
CA GLY A 21 22.30 -8.81 6.11
C GLY A 21 23.43 -7.77 6.09
N GLN A 22 24.68 -8.22 5.96
CA GLN A 22 25.83 -7.30 6.03
C GLN A 22 25.63 -6.17 5.01
N PRO A 23 25.78 -4.90 5.45
CA PRO A 23 25.62 -3.76 4.55
C PRO A 23 26.64 -3.87 3.41
N LEU A 24 26.23 -3.46 2.21
CA LEU A 24 27.12 -3.45 1.06
C LEU A 24 28.30 -2.51 1.32
N SER A 25 29.50 -2.96 1.01
CA SER A 25 30.69 -2.12 0.97
C SER A 25 30.51 -0.96 -0.04
N PRO A 26 31.34 0.10 0.02
CA PRO A 26 31.28 1.19 -0.96
C PRO A 26 31.41 0.73 -2.42
N SER A 27 32.23 -0.30 -2.67
CA SER A 27 32.42 -0.86 -4.00
C SER A 27 31.19 -1.64 -4.48
N GLU A 28 30.61 -2.47 -3.61
CA GLU A 28 29.36 -3.20 -3.91
C GLU A 28 28.17 -2.26 -4.08
N SER A 29 28.08 -1.20 -3.28
CA SER A 29 27.05 -0.16 -3.40
C SER A 29 27.16 0.60 -4.73
N ALA A 30 28.39 0.98 -5.13
CA ALA A 30 28.63 1.59 -6.44
C ALA A 30 28.30 0.61 -7.59
N GLY A 31 28.64 -0.67 -7.43
CA GLY A 31 28.31 -1.73 -8.39
C GLY A 31 26.80 -1.96 -8.51
N LYS A 32 26.06 -1.88 -7.41
CA LYS A 32 24.59 -1.97 -7.37
C LYS A 32 23.94 -0.84 -8.15
N ARG A 33 24.40 0.41 -7.96
CA ARG A 33 23.91 1.55 -8.75
C ARG A 33 24.19 1.37 -10.24
N LEU A 34 25.38 0.91 -10.60
CA LEU A 34 25.69 0.61 -12.00
C LEU A 34 24.76 -0.48 -12.56
N TYR A 35 24.58 -1.57 -11.82
CA TYR A 35 23.73 -2.69 -12.25
C TYR A 35 22.25 -2.30 -12.41
N ARG A 36 21.70 -1.54 -11.46
CA ARG A 36 20.27 -1.19 -11.40
C ARG A 36 19.90 0.06 -12.18
N GLU A 37 20.81 1.04 -12.23
CA GLU A 37 20.52 2.39 -12.74
C GLU A 37 21.43 2.78 -13.90
N GLY A 38 22.49 2.01 -14.19
CA GLY A 38 23.42 2.32 -15.28
C GLY A 38 24.31 3.54 -15.01
N VAL A 39 24.52 3.89 -13.74
CA VAL A 39 25.30 5.07 -13.32
C VAL A 39 26.59 4.65 -12.62
N SER A 40 27.69 5.38 -12.85
CA SER A 40 28.98 5.09 -12.23
C SER A 40 28.99 5.37 -10.71
N GLY A 41 30.06 4.93 -10.03
CA GLY A 41 30.29 5.29 -8.64
C GLY A 41 30.42 6.80 -8.40
N SER A 42 30.89 7.56 -9.38
CA SER A 42 31.07 9.02 -9.36
C SER A 42 29.81 9.81 -9.77
N GLY A 43 28.77 9.13 -10.28
CA GLY A 43 27.58 9.78 -10.85
C GLY A 43 27.73 10.18 -12.32
N GLU A 44 28.88 9.89 -12.93
CA GLU A 44 29.12 10.15 -14.35
C GLU A 44 28.31 9.18 -15.24
N PRO A 45 27.83 9.64 -16.40
CA PRO A 45 27.14 8.78 -17.36
C PRO A 45 28.06 7.67 -17.87
N ILE A 46 27.60 6.42 -17.75
CA ILE A 46 28.20 5.28 -18.44
C ILE A 46 27.52 5.14 -19.79
N MET A 47 28.29 4.82 -20.83
CA MET A 47 27.75 4.56 -22.17
C MET A 47 27.74 3.06 -22.45
N ALA A 48 26.76 2.59 -23.21
CA ALA A 48 26.67 1.22 -23.68
C ALA A 48 26.42 1.17 -25.19
N ARG A 49 27.03 0.19 -25.87
CA ARG A 49 26.81 -0.09 -27.29
C ARG A 49 25.75 -1.17 -27.44
N VAL A 50 24.72 -0.91 -28.22
CA VAL A 50 23.53 -1.78 -28.31
C VAL A 50 23.22 -2.15 -29.75
N GLY A 51 22.78 -3.40 -29.95
CA GLY A 51 22.35 -3.92 -31.24
C GLY A 51 23.48 -4.17 -32.23
N ALA A 52 23.13 -4.70 -33.40
CA ALA A 52 24.11 -5.04 -34.44
C ALA A 52 24.89 -3.83 -34.97
N ALA A 53 24.28 -2.63 -34.92
CA ALA A 53 24.88 -1.37 -35.34
C ALA A 53 25.80 -0.72 -34.28
N ASN A 54 25.92 -1.29 -33.07
CA ASN A 54 26.67 -0.71 -31.94
C ASN A 54 26.28 0.73 -31.62
N MET A 55 24.97 1.02 -31.61
CA MET A 55 24.46 2.34 -31.28
C MET A 55 24.86 2.70 -29.85
N LEU A 56 25.45 3.88 -29.67
CA LEU A 56 25.93 4.33 -28.36
C LEU A 56 24.79 5.04 -27.61
N LEU A 57 24.39 4.49 -26.47
CA LEU A 57 23.31 5.00 -25.63
C LEU A 57 23.78 5.12 -24.18
N PRO A 58 23.21 6.04 -23.38
CA PRO A 58 23.43 6.04 -21.93
C PRO A 58 23.02 4.69 -21.34
N ALA A 59 23.86 4.15 -20.47
CA ALA A 59 23.60 2.90 -19.76
C ALA A 59 22.36 2.99 -18.87
N SER A 60 21.99 4.19 -18.40
CA SER A 60 20.76 4.43 -17.65
C SER A 60 19.48 4.18 -18.43
N SER A 61 19.55 4.18 -19.77
CA SER A 61 18.40 3.79 -20.60
C SER A 61 18.19 2.27 -20.64
N LEU A 62 19.26 1.49 -20.41
CA LEU A 62 19.28 0.03 -20.54
C LEU A 62 20.20 -0.61 -19.47
N PRO A 63 19.93 -0.40 -18.16
CA PRO A 63 20.72 -0.99 -17.10
C PRO A 63 20.61 -2.52 -17.10
N CYS A 64 21.59 -3.20 -16.51
CA CYS A 64 21.64 -4.66 -16.48
C CYS A 64 20.37 -5.28 -15.88
N ALA A 65 19.83 -4.66 -14.82
CA ALA A 65 18.64 -5.13 -14.13
C ALA A 65 17.37 -5.19 -15.01
N ASN A 66 17.29 -4.43 -16.10
CA ASN A 66 16.12 -4.46 -16.99
C ASN A 66 15.96 -5.82 -17.68
N CYS A 67 17.08 -6.48 -18.04
CA CYS A 67 17.06 -7.79 -18.67
C CYS A 67 17.31 -8.92 -17.65
N HIS A 68 18.20 -8.68 -16.69
CA HIS A 68 18.61 -9.72 -15.75
C HIS A 68 17.77 -9.76 -14.46
N GLY A 69 16.88 -8.79 -14.25
CA GLY A 69 16.12 -8.63 -13.02
C GLY A 69 16.96 -8.04 -11.89
N THR A 70 16.31 -7.50 -10.86
CA THR A 70 17.00 -7.00 -9.66
C THR A 70 17.69 -8.13 -8.86
N ASP A 71 17.24 -9.37 -9.04
CA ASP A 71 17.76 -10.61 -8.44
C ASP A 71 18.81 -11.33 -9.32
N GLY A 72 19.05 -10.86 -10.54
CA GLY A 72 20.03 -11.45 -11.46
C GLY A 72 19.59 -12.73 -12.15
N GLN A 73 18.37 -13.23 -11.96
CA GLN A 73 17.96 -14.53 -12.47
C GLN A 73 17.63 -14.56 -13.98
N GLY A 74 17.55 -13.39 -14.62
CA GLY A 74 17.10 -13.27 -16.01
C GLY A 74 15.59 -13.13 -16.14
N ARG A 75 15.14 -12.31 -17.10
CA ARG A 75 13.74 -12.12 -17.48
C ARG A 75 13.61 -12.34 -18.99
N PRO A 76 13.08 -13.48 -19.44
CA PRO A 76 12.86 -13.75 -20.86
C PRO A 76 11.84 -12.78 -21.48
N GLU A 77 12.21 -12.10 -22.56
CA GLU A 77 11.32 -11.17 -23.27
C GLU A 77 11.68 -11.13 -24.76
N GLY A 78 10.68 -11.06 -25.65
CA GLY A 78 10.91 -10.79 -27.07
C GLY A 78 11.83 -11.80 -27.79
N GLY A 79 11.90 -13.04 -27.30
CA GLY A 79 12.82 -14.08 -27.82
C GLY A 79 14.23 -14.05 -27.22
N VAL A 80 14.57 -13.03 -26.43
CA VAL A 80 15.82 -12.95 -25.66
C VAL A 80 15.64 -13.69 -24.33
N ARG A 81 16.63 -14.50 -23.95
CA ARG A 81 16.66 -15.22 -22.66
C ARG A 81 17.93 -14.88 -21.89
N PRO A 82 17.92 -13.78 -21.11
CA PRO A 82 19.07 -13.40 -20.30
C PRO A 82 19.40 -14.50 -19.29
N PRO A 83 20.68 -14.89 -19.13
CA PRO A 83 21.09 -15.90 -18.17
C PRO A 83 21.06 -15.38 -16.72
N ASP A 84 21.05 -16.33 -15.78
CA ASP A 84 21.30 -16.11 -14.35
C ASP A 84 22.75 -15.60 -14.13
N LEU A 85 22.87 -14.48 -13.43
CA LEU A 85 24.10 -13.76 -13.12
C LEU A 85 24.62 -14.00 -11.70
N SER A 86 23.99 -14.89 -10.92
CA SER A 86 24.50 -15.25 -9.61
C SER A 86 25.93 -15.76 -9.71
N TRP A 87 26.79 -15.32 -8.79
CA TRP A 87 28.22 -15.60 -8.88
C TRP A 87 28.54 -17.09 -8.79
N SER A 88 27.81 -17.83 -7.96
CA SER A 88 27.88 -19.29 -7.90
C SER A 88 27.57 -19.93 -9.26
N ARG A 89 26.70 -19.31 -10.06
CA ARG A 89 26.33 -19.81 -11.37
C ARG A 89 27.31 -19.44 -12.47
N LEU A 90 27.83 -18.20 -12.45
CA LEU A 90 28.88 -17.73 -13.36
C LEU A 90 30.19 -18.51 -13.18
N THR A 91 30.55 -18.86 -11.94
CA THR A 91 31.81 -19.54 -11.62
C THR A 91 31.73 -21.07 -11.63
N SER A 92 30.53 -21.63 -11.87
CA SER A 92 30.34 -23.08 -11.97
C SER A 92 30.52 -23.59 -13.39
N ARG A 93 31.15 -24.76 -13.53
CA ARG A 93 31.19 -25.52 -14.79
C ARG A 93 29.99 -26.45 -14.97
N TYR A 94 29.23 -26.69 -13.90
CA TYR A 94 28.17 -27.69 -13.88
C TYR A 94 26.92 -27.17 -14.60
N GLY A 95 26.41 -27.86 -15.61
CA GLY A 95 25.15 -27.51 -16.29
C GLY A 95 25.19 -26.36 -17.31
N GLN A 96 26.35 -25.75 -17.58
CA GLN A 96 26.52 -24.80 -18.70
C GLN A 96 26.69 -25.52 -20.05
N GLN A 97 27.23 -26.75 -20.05
CA GLN A 97 27.50 -27.54 -21.27
C GLN A 97 26.25 -28.05 -22.01
N GLN A 98 25.06 -28.03 -21.40
CA GLN A 98 23.90 -28.78 -21.90
C GLN A 98 22.88 -27.97 -22.72
N ILE A 99 23.02 -26.64 -22.84
CA ILE A 99 21.95 -25.83 -23.46
C ILE A 99 22.04 -25.81 -24.99
N ASN A 100 23.25 -25.95 -25.57
CA ASN A 100 23.45 -25.85 -27.02
C ASN A 100 24.67 -26.62 -27.56
N GLY A 101 25.24 -27.55 -26.78
CA GLY A 101 26.41 -28.35 -27.19
C GLY A 101 27.74 -27.58 -27.23
N ARG A 102 27.80 -26.35 -26.72
CA ARG A 102 29.04 -25.56 -26.59
C ARG A 102 29.64 -25.72 -25.19
N ASP A 103 30.98 -25.68 -25.13
CA ASP A 103 31.69 -25.68 -23.86
C ASP A 103 31.85 -24.24 -23.34
N TYR A 104 31.48 -24.03 -22.09
CA TYR A 104 31.55 -22.74 -21.42
C TYR A 104 32.43 -22.89 -20.17
N PRO A 105 33.71 -22.50 -20.25
CA PRO A 105 34.55 -22.41 -19.06
C PRO A 105 33.90 -21.52 -17.99
N ALA A 106 34.19 -21.80 -16.73
CA ALA A 106 33.78 -20.94 -15.62
C ALA A 106 34.31 -19.51 -15.84
N TYR A 107 33.45 -18.52 -15.54
CA TYR A 107 33.88 -17.13 -15.58
C TYR A 107 34.95 -16.86 -14.51
N THR A 108 36.01 -16.18 -14.93
CA THR A 108 36.88 -15.41 -14.02
C THR A 108 36.45 -13.94 -14.07
N GLU A 109 36.93 -13.10 -13.15
CA GLU A 109 36.62 -11.66 -13.17
C GLU A 109 37.01 -11.01 -14.52
N GLY A 110 38.17 -11.37 -15.08
CA GLY A 110 38.62 -10.87 -16.37
C GLY A 110 37.75 -11.35 -17.53
N LEU A 111 37.30 -12.61 -17.51
CA LEU A 111 36.39 -13.13 -18.54
C LEU A 111 35.00 -12.52 -18.43
N LEU A 112 34.55 -12.20 -17.22
CA LEU A 112 33.29 -11.49 -17.00
C LEU A 112 33.37 -10.04 -17.48
N ALA A 113 34.48 -9.35 -17.21
CA ALA A 113 34.74 -8.02 -17.76
C ALA A 113 34.71 -8.03 -19.29
N ARG A 114 35.33 -9.03 -19.92
CA ARG A 114 35.29 -9.22 -21.38
C ARG A 114 33.87 -9.44 -21.88
N ALA A 115 33.06 -10.24 -21.18
CA ALA A 115 31.65 -10.44 -21.54
C ALA A 115 30.85 -9.14 -21.49
N ILE A 116 31.05 -8.32 -20.46
CA ILE A 116 30.30 -7.08 -20.25
C ILE A 116 30.73 -5.98 -21.22
N GLN A 117 32.03 -5.86 -21.52
CA GLN A 117 32.57 -4.76 -22.32
C GLN A 117 32.67 -5.10 -23.82
N GLU A 118 32.92 -6.35 -24.16
CA GLU A 118 33.10 -6.80 -25.56
C GLU A 118 31.97 -7.70 -26.05
N GLY A 119 31.12 -8.22 -25.16
CA GLY A 119 30.05 -9.15 -25.51
C GLY A 119 30.58 -10.50 -25.94
N ARG A 120 31.60 -11.02 -25.26
CA ARG A 120 32.21 -12.33 -25.53
C ARG A 120 32.21 -13.22 -24.29
N ASP A 121 31.66 -14.42 -24.43
CA ASP A 121 31.61 -15.42 -23.37
C ASP A 121 33.01 -15.99 -23.03
N PRO A 122 33.17 -16.88 -22.02
CA PRO A 122 34.44 -17.48 -21.63
C PRO A 122 35.08 -18.32 -22.75
N GLY A 123 34.26 -18.97 -23.59
CA GLY A 123 34.67 -19.71 -24.78
C GLY A 123 34.99 -18.83 -25.99
N ASN A 124 34.97 -17.51 -25.83
CA ASN A 124 35.23 -16.49 -26.86
C ASN A 124 34.13 -16.37 -27.94
N ASN A 125 32.94 -16.95 -27.74
CA ASN A 125 31.83 -16.75 -28.66
C ASN A 125 31.17 -15.38 -28.41
N ARG A 126 30.57 -14.82 -29.47
CA ARG A 126 29.79 -13.58 -29.34
C ARG A 126 28.48 -13.85 -28.60
N LEU A 127 28.18 -13.01 -27.63
CA LEU A 127 26.89 -12.93 -26.95
C LEU A 127 25.84 -12.30 -27.87
N ASP A 128 24.57 -12.52 -27.55
CA ASP A 128 23.44 -11.95 -28.28
C ASP A 128 23.61 -10.42 -28.47
N PRO A 129 23.38 -9.86 -29.67
CA PRO A 129 23.42 -8.42 -29.92
C PRO A 129 22.50 -7.59 -29.01
N ALA A 130 21.45 -8.20 -28.45
CA ALA A 130 20.56 -7.57 -27.49
C ALA A 130 21.25 -7.21 -26.16
N MET A 131 22.28 -7.95 -25.75
CA MET A 131 23.04 -7.63 -24.54
C MET A 131 23.91 -6.38 -24.76
N PRO A 132 23.73 -5.27 -24.03
CA PRO A 132 24.56 -4.09 -24.19
C PRO A 132 26.03 -4.34 -23.86
N ARG A 133 26.94 -3.69 -24.58
CA ARG A 133 28.38 -3.70 -24.30
C ARG A 133 28.75 -2.40 -23.60
N PHE A 134 29.04 -2.47 -22.31
CA PHE A 134 29.23 -1.29 -21.46
C PHE A 134 30.66 -0.76 -21.55
N VAL A 135 30.78 0.56 -21.70
CA VAL A 135 32.07 1.27 -21.69
C VAL A 135 32.40 1.63 -20.25
N LEU A 136 33.17 0.77 -19.57
CA LEU A 136 33.45 0.88 -18.14
C LEU A 136 34.89 1.29 -17.87
N SER A 137 35.09 2.14 -16.86
CA SER A 137 36.42 2.32 -16.28
C SER A 137 36.85 1.04 -15.54
N MET A 138 38.15 0.87 -15.28
CA MET A 138 38.62 -0.23 -14.42
C MET A 138 38.01 -0.18 -13.02
N ASN A 139 37.64 1.00 -12.53
CA ASN A 139 37.01 1.14 -11.22
C ASN A 139 35.56 0.65 -11.25
N ASP A 140 34.80 1.05 -12.27
CA ASP A 140 33.39 0.64 -12.42
C ASP A 140 33.26 -0.86 -12.69
N GLN A 141 34.17 -1.43 -13.49
CA GLN A 141 34.22 -2.88 -13.69
C GLN A 141 34.44 -3.64 -12.37
N ARG A 142 35.35 -3.15 -11.51
CA ARG A 142 35.60 -3.77 -10.20
C ARG A 142 34.39 -3.63 -9.29
N ASN A 143 33.76 -2.45 -9.24
CA ASN A 143 32.54 -2.21 -8.48
C ASN A 143 31.40 -3.14 -8.91
N LEU A 144 31.13 -3.22 -10.22
CA LEU A 144 30.11 -4.12 -10.76
C LEU A 144 30.40 -5.58 -10.41
N THR A 145 31.65 -6.02 -10.58
CA THR A 145 32.06 -7.40 -10.23
C THR A 145 31.88 -7.67 -8.74
N ALA A 146 32.22 -6.71 -7.87
CA ALA A 146 32.00 -6.82 -6.43
C ALA A 146 30.51 -6.99 -6.11
N TYR A 147 29.63 -6.22 -6.76
CA TYR A 147 28.19 -6.38 -6.57
C TYR A 147 27.65 -7.70 -7.11
N LEU A 148 28.07 -8.16 -8.28
CA LEU A 148 27.62 -9.45 -8.85
C LEU A 148 27.94 -10.64 -7.93
N LYS A 149 29.01 -10.55 -7.13
CA LYS A 149 29.34 -11.52 -6.07
C LYS A 149 28.34 -11.53 -4.90
N ARG A 150 27.64 -10.42 -4.67
CA ARG A 150 26.62 -10.26 -3.62
C ARG A 150 25.19 -10.29 -4.14
N LEU A 151 24.97 -10.20 -5.46
CA LEU A 151 23.67 -10.00 -6.09
C LEU A 151 22.58 -10.95 -5.58
N ALA A 152 22.90 -12.25 -5.47
CA ALA A 152 21.94 -13.26 -5.03
C ALA A 152 21.55 -13.16 -3.54
N ASP A 153 22.38 -12.49 -2.72
CA ASP A 153 22.20 -12.33 -1.28
C ASP A 153 21.73 -10.91 -0.88
N ASP A 154 21.75 -9.95 -1.82
CA ASP A 154 21.31 -8.57 -1.63
C ASP A 154 19.77 -8.49 -1.66
N ARG A 155 19.16 -8.90 -0.55
CA ARG A 155 17.71 -8.85 -0.32
C ARG A 155 17.25 -7.42 -0.02
N ASP A 156 15.96 -7.17 -0.27
CA ASP A 156 15.36 -5.91 0.13
C ASP A 156 15.44 -5.72 1.66
N PRO A 157 15.63 -4.48 2.14
CA PRO A 157 15.61 -4.19 3.56
C PRO A 157 14.34 -4.74 4.22
N GLY A 158 14.51 -5.33 5.40
CA GLY A 158 13.41 -5.91 6.17
C GLY A 158 13.03 -7.34 5.75
N LEU A 159 13.75 -7.96 4.82
CA LEU A 159 13.57 -9.37 4.45
C LEU A 159 14.86 -10.17 4.66
N THR A 160 14.84 -11.11 5.61
CA THR A 160 15.94 -12.05 5.85
C THR A 160 15.54 -13.48 5.42
N ALA A 161 16.38 -14.46 5.74
CA ALA A 161 16.05 -15.86 5.51
C ALA A 161 14.89 -16.35 6.39
N ASP A 162 14.75 -15.80 7.60
CA ASP A 162 13.88 -16.27 8.68
C ASP A 162 12.92 -15.19 9.23
N THR A 163 13.05 -13.94 8.76
CA THR A 163 12.35 -12.80 9.33
C THR A 163 11.84 -11.84 8.26
N LEU A 164 10.70 -11.21 8.53
CA LEU A 164 10.07 -10.19 7.70
C LEU A 164 9.61 -9.02 8.57
N TYR A 165 10.20 -7.84 8.37
CA TYR A 165 9.93 -6.63 9.13
C TYR A 165 8.91 -5.76 8.41
N LEU A 166 7.84 -5.38 9.10
CA LEU A 166 6.74 -4.57 8.60
C LEU A 166 6.65 -3.28 9.42
N GLY A 167 6.18 -2.21 8.79
CA GLY A 167 5.96 -0.92 9.44
C GLY A 167 4.50 -0.48 9.41
N SER A 168 4.09 0.30 10.39
CA SER A 168 2.84 1.07 10.32
C SER A 168 2.98 2.39 11.07
N LEU A 169 2.39 3.46 10.51
CA LEU A 169 2.29 4.77 11.14
C LEU A 169 0.90 4.88 11.74
N LEU A 170 0.79 4.86 13.07
CA LEU A 170 -0.50 4.87 13.77
C LEU A 170 -0.47 5.92 14.89
N PRO A 171 -1.42 6.88 14.92
CA PRO A 171 -1.50 7.88 15.98
C PRO A 171 -1.69 7.19 17.32
N SER A 172 -0.86 7.52 18.31
CA SER A 172 -1.04 7.04 19.69
C SER A 172 -1.65 8.10 20.59
N GLN A 173 -1.72 9.35 20.12
CA GLN A 173 -2.27 10.49 20.82
C GLN A 173 -3.17 11.32 19.90
N GLY A 174 -3.93 12.24 20.50
CA GLY A 174 -4.83 13.13 19.77
C GLY A 174 -6.12 12.47 19.31
N PRO A 175 -6.86 13.14 18.39
CA PRO A 175 -8.22 12.76 18.01
C PRO A 175 -8.36 11.38 17.36
N LEU A 176 -7.28 10.82 16.80
CA LEU A 176 -7.28 9.53 16.09
C LEU A 176 -6.62 8.39 16.90
N SER A 177 -6.39 8.60 18.20
CA SER A 177 -5.68 7.63 19.05
C SER A 177 -6.45 6.33 19.26
N GLU A 178 -7.79 6.38 19.34
CA GLU A 178 -8.62 5.17 19.48
C GLU A 178 -8.62 4.34 18.19
N GLU A 179 -8.67 4.99 17.03
CA GLU A 179 -8.53 4.39 15.72
C GLU A 179 -7.15 3.74 15.57
N GLY A 180 -6.09 4.46 15.92
CA GLY A 180 -4.72 3.96 15.91
C GLY A 180 -4.54 2.72 16.80
N ALA A 181 -5.08 2.74 18.03
CA ALA A 181 -5.07 1.60 18.94
C ALA A 181 -5.87 0.40 18.39
N THR A 182 -7.01 0.66 17.75
CA THR A 182 -7.83 -0.37 17.11
C THR A 182 -7.07 -1.06 15.98
N ILE A 183 -6.46 -0.29 15.08
CA ILE A 183 -5.66 -0.81 13.96
C ILE A 183 -4.45 -1.58 14.47
N ALA A 184 -3.73 -1.04 15.45
CA ALA A 184 -2.58 -1.70 16.07
C ALA A 184 -2.94 -3.09 16.62
N SER A 185 -4.10 -3.21 17.26
CA SER A 185 -4.60 -4.47 17.81
C SER A 185 -4.91 -5.49 16.71
N VAL A 186 -5.54 -5.07 15.61
CA VAL A 186 -5.82 -5.93 14.45
C VAL A 186 -4.54 -6.41 13.78
N LEU A 187 -3.57 -5.53 13.58
CA LEU A 187 -2.28 -5.88 12.95
C LEU A 187 -1.49 -6.86 13.82
N LYS A 188 -1.37 -6.59 15.13
CA LYS A 188 -0.71 -7.47 16.09
C LYS A 188 -1.35 -8.86 16.12
N GLY A 189 -2.67 -8.93 16.19
CA GLY A 189 -3.39 -10.21 16.17
C GLY A 189 -3.25 -10.99 14.86
N SER A 190 -3.23 -10.26 13.73
CA SER A 190 -3.01 -10.87 12.41
C SER A 190 -1.61 -11.46 12.29
N ILE A 191 -0.59 -10.77 12.79
CA ILE A 191 0.81 -11.24 12.81
C ILE A 191 0.97 -12.43 13.73
N ALA A 192 0.43 -12.37 14.96
CA ALA A 192 0.46 -13.50 15.89
C ALA A 192 -0.12 -14.76 15.24
N ARG A 193 -1.29 -14.65 14.60
CA ARG A 193 -1.92 -15.76 13.88
C ARG A 193 -1.06 -16.30 12.73
N ILE A 194 -0.39 -15.44 11.96
CA ILE A 194 0.50 -15.86 10.87
C ILE A 194 1.73 -16.57 11.42
N ASN A 195 2.35 -16.04 12.47
CA ASN A 195 3.53 -16.59 13.10
C ASN A 195 3.26 -17.94 13.78
N GLU A 196 2.14 -18.08 14.48
CA GLU A 196 1.65 -19.34 15.05
C GLU A 196 1.42 -20.42 13.99
N ALA A 197 1.07 -20.02 12.76
CA ALA A 197 0.94 -20.93 11.61
C ALA A 197 2.28 -21.24 10.90
N GLY A 198 3.42 -20.85 11.47
CA GLY A 198 4.75 -21.09 10.90
C GLY A 198 5.31 -19.95 10.06
N GLY A 199 4.65 -18.78 10.05
CA GLY A 199 5.10 -17.62 9.29
C GLY A 199 4.77 -17.71 7.80
N ILE A 200 5.51 -16.96 6.97
CA ILE A 200 5.38 -17.00 5.51
C ILE A 200 6.69 -17.50 4.91
N HIS A 201 6.65 -18.65 4.21
CA HIS A 201 7.85 -19.33 3.70
C HIS A 201 8.92 -19.54 4.78
N GLY A 202 8.49 -19.88 6.00
CA GLY A 202 9.35 -20.06 7.17
C GLY A 202 9.80 -18.77 7.87
N ARG A 203 9.37 -17.60 7.39
CA ARG A 203 9.73 -16.30 7.97
C ARG A 203 8.74 -15.82 9.00
N GLN A 204 9.24 -15.45 10.18
CA GLN A 204 8.46 -14.80 11.23
C GLN A 204 8.26 -13.32 10.92
N LEU A 205 7.05 -12.83 11.13
CA LEU A 205 6.69 -11.43 10.89
C LEU A 205 6.90 -10.61 12.16
N TYR A 206 7.53 -9.45 12.00
CA TYR A 206 7.68 -8.44 13.05
C TYR A 206 7.07 -7.14 12.57
N LEU A 207 6.41 -6.41 13.48
CA LEU A 207 5.79 -5.13 13.17
C LEU A 207 6.31 -4.04 14.10
N THR A 208 6.85 -3.00 13.49
CA THR A 208 7.19 -1.75 14.14
C THR A 208 6.08 -0.73 13.89
N ILE A 209 5.46 -0.25 14.96
CA ILE A 209 4.46 0.82 14.92
C ILE A 209 5.11 2.09 15.43
N VAL A 210 5.08 3.16 14.63
CA VAL A 210 5.60 4.48 15.01
C VAL A 210 4.44 5.47 15.02
N ASP A 211 4.39 6.32 16.05
CA ASP A 211 3.44 7.43 16.10
C ASP A 211 3.91 8.53 15.12
N PRO A 212 3.09 8.93 14.12
CA PRO A 212 3.44 10.02 13.22
C PRO A 212 3.47 11.39 13.89
N GLY A 213 2.94 11.55 15.11
CA GLY A 213 2.85 12.85 15.77
C GLY A 213 1.73 13.73 15.20
N PRO A 214 1.61 14.98 15.70
CA PRO A 214 0.46 15.84 15.43
C PRO A 214 0.56 16.60 14.10
N ASP A 215 1.73 16.64 13.47
CA ASP A 215 1.99 17.50 12.32
C ASP A 215 2.76 16.77 11.21
N ARG A 216 2.90 17.45 10.07
CA ARG A 216 3.55 16.90 8.90
C ARG A 216 5.04 16.60 9.14
N ALA A 217 5.77 17.48 9.81
CA ALA A 217 7.22 17.31 9.99
C ALA A 217 7.53 16.08 10.86
N SER A 218 6.77 15.91 11.95
CA SER A 218 6.86 14.70 12.79
C SER A 218 6.45 13.44 12.01
N ALA A 219 5.43 13.51 11.15
CA ALA A 219 5.02 12.37 10.36
C ALA A 219 6.07 11.97 9.31
N GLU A 220 6.72 12.95 8.69
CA GLU A 220 7.84 12.73 7.77
C GLU A 220 9.02 12.05 8.49
N GLN A 221 9.39 12.52 9.68
CA GLN A 221 10.45 11.90 10.48
C GLN A 221 10.09 10.47 10.92
N ALA A 222 8.82 10.23 11.29
CA ALA A 222 8.35 8.90 11.66
C ALA A 222 8.41 7.92 10.48
N LEU A 223 8.04 8.38 9.28
CA LEU A 223 8.19 7.60 8.05
C LEU A 223 9.67 7.32 7.76
N GLU A 224 10.53 8.34 7.78
CA GLU A 224 11.98 8.19 7.57
C GLU A 224 12.60 7.20 8.56
N ARG A 225 12.16 7.20 9.82
CA ARG A 225 12.59 6.19 10.80
C ARG A 225 12.24 4.76 10.36
N LEU A 226 11.00 4.53 9.91
CA LEU A 226 10.59 3.20 9.43
C LEU A 226 11.41 2.75 8.21
N ILE A 227 11.75 3.69 7.32
CA ILE A 227 12.47 3.42 6.07
C ILE A 227 13.96 3.19 6.32
N GLU A 228 14.62 4.11 7.03
CA GLU A 228 16.09 4.17 7.12
C GLU A 228 16.64 3.45 8.35
N GLN A 229 15.93 3.50 9.49
CA GLN A 229 16.42 2.96 10.76
C GLN A 229 15.87 1.56 11.02
N GLU A 230 14.55 1.42 10.94
CA GLU A 230 13.86 0.13 11.16
C GLU A 230 13.91 -0.76 9.91
N GLN A 231 14.25 -0.16 8.76
CA GLN A 231 14.47 -0.85 7.48
C GLN A 231 13.34 -1.81 7.11
N VAL A 232 12.09 -1.37 7.25
CA VAL A 232 10.93 -2.25 7.02
C VAL A 232 10.81 -2.65 5.55
N PHE A 233 10.32 -3.87 5.32
CA PHE A 233 10.09 -4.41 3.98
C PHE A 233 8.88 -3.77 3.29
N ALA A 234 7.79 -3.56 4.04
CA ALA A 234 6.55 -2.97 3.56
C ALA A 234 5.83 -2.21 4.68
N LEU A 235 5.00 -1.25 4.29
CA LEU A 235 4.06 -0.58 5.20
C LEU A 235 2.69 -1.24 5.13
N ILE A 236 2.07 -1.49 6.29
CA ILE A 236 0.76 -2.14 6.37
C ILE A 236 -0.22 -1.28 7.15
N ALA A 237 -1.34 -0.95 6.51
CA ALA A 237 -2.45 -0.24 7.12
C ALA A 237 -2.08 1.01 7.95
N PRO A 238 -1.22 1.92 7.45
CA PRO A 238 -0.95 3.17 8.14
C PRO A 238 -2.21 4.07 8.16
N LEU A 239 -2.33 4.86 9.22
CA LEU A 239 -3.30 5.95 9.39
C LEU A 239 -2.52 7.24 9.61
N VAL A 240 -2.20 7.96 8.52
CA VAL A 240 -1.33 9.15 8.57
C VAL A 240 -1.84 10.28 7.67
N PRO A 241 -2.96 10.93 8.04
CA PRO A 241 -3.57 11.97 7.21
C PRO A 241 -2.62 13.13 6.85
N ALA A 242 -1.63 13.43 7.71
CA ALA A 242 -0.65 14.50 7.48
C ALA A 242 0.22 14.30 6.23
N LEU A 243 0.33 13.07 5.71
CA LEU A 243 1.13 12.70 4.54
C LEU A 243 0.29 12.33 3.30
N ASP A 244 -1.04 12.47 3.34
CA ASP A 244 -1.93 12.02 2.23
C ASP A 244 -1.57 12.65 0.87
N SER A 245 -0.91 13.81 0.85
CA SER A 245 -0.55 14.54 -0.38
C SER A 245 0.83 14.21 -0.97
N ASP A 246 1.71 13.50 -0.27
CA ASP A 246 3.06 13.18 -0.75
C ASP A 246 3.57 11.78 -0.39
N LEU A 247 2.78 10.98 0.33
CA LEU A 247 3.12 9.61 0.69
C LEU A 247 3.46 8.76 -0.55
N ALA A 248 2.69 8.90 -1.64
CA ALA A 248 2.95 8.24 -2.92
C ALA A 248 4.36 8.54 -3.45
N ALA A 249 4.70 9.82 -3.59
CA ALA A 249 6.01 10.24 -4.09
C ALA A 249 7.18 9.83 -3.17
N ARG A 250 6.95 9.72 -1.86
CA ARG A 250 7.95 9.23 -0.90
C ARG A 250 8.18 7.73 -1.04
N LEU A 251 7.11 6.95 -1.14
CA LEU A 251 7.18 5.49 -1.28
C LEU A 251 7.70 5.06 -2.64
N ASP A 252 7.36 5.77 -3.71
CA ASP A 252 7.91 5.52 -5.04
C ASP A 252 9.44 5.75 -5.06
N ARG A 253 9.91 6.82 -4.40
CA ARG A 253 11.36 7.08 -4.25
C ARG A 253 12.07 6.04 -3.40
N ALA A 254 11.45 5.61 -2.30
CA ALA A 254 12.02 4.59 -1.40
C ALA A 254 11.87 3.15 -1.95
N GLY A 255 11.01 2.96 -2.95
CA GLY A 255 10.64 1.65 -3.48
C GLY A 255 10.01 0.75 -2.41
N ILE A 256 9.15 1.30 -1.54
CA ILE A 256 8.52 0.56 -0.42
C ILE A 256 7.03 0.33 -0.70
N PRO A 257 6.58 -0.92 -0.85
CA PRO A 257 5.17 -1.26 -0.98
C PRO A 257 4.38 -0.84 0.27
N LEU A 258 3.19 -0.29 0.04
CA LEU A 258 2.20 -0.02 1.08
C LEU A 258 0.91 -0.77 0.76
N ILE A 259 0.48 -1.60 1.69
CA ILE A 259 -0.77 -2.37 1.56
C ILE A 259 -1.82 -1.80 2.51
N GLY A 260 -2.86 -1.25 1.89
CA GLY A 260 -4.10 -0.76 2.45
C GLY A 260 -3.98 0.45 3.35
N PRO A 261 -3.62 1.64 2.82
CA PRO A 261 -3.64 2.86 3.60
C PRO A 261 -5.07 3.10 4.11
N LEU A 262 -5.20 3.49 5.37
CA LEU A 262 -6.50 3.72 6.00
C LEU A 262 -6.87 5.22 5.97
N SER A 263 -6.58 5.90 4.85
CA SER A 263 -7.00 7.28 4.64
C SER A 263 -8.53 7.35 4.56
N LEU A 264 -9.10 8.35 5.23
CA LEU A 264 -10.55 8.62 5.19
C LEU A 264 -11.00 9.21 3.85
N LEU A 265 -10.06 9.72 3.04
CA LEU A 265 -10.32 10.30 1.72
C LEU A 265 -10.02 9.30 0.59
N GLY A 266 -9.11 8.34 0.82
CA GLY A 266 -8.46 7.54 -0.22
C GLY A 266 -7.21 8.22 -0.76
N THR A 267 -6.37 7.50 -1.51
CA THR A 267 -5.17 8.13 -2.10
C THR A 267 -5.53 9.09 -3.23
N THR A 268 -4.84 10.23 -3.26
CA THR A 268 -5.06 11.27 -4.28
C THR A 268 -4.08 11.17 -5.45
N GLN A 269 -3.01 10.38 -5.28
CA GLN A 269 -1.92 10.22 -6.25
C GLN A 269 -1.73 8.74 -6.57
N ALA A 270 -1.74 8.42 -7.86
CA ALA A 270 -1.41 7.08 -8.32
C ALA A 270 0.05 6.75 -8.00
N SER A 271 0.29 5.58 -7.40
CA SER A 271 1.62 5.05 -7.12
C SER A 271 1.69 3.58 -7.50
N ARG A 272 2.86 3.11 -7.95
CA ARG A 272 3.07 1.67 -8.18
C ARG A 272 3.11 0.88 -6.86
N GLN A 273 3.49 1.55 -5.78
CA GLN A 273 3.77 0.94 -4.48
C GLN A 273 2.53 0.80 -3.59
N ILE A 274 1.48 1.60 -3.81
CA ILE A 274 0.32 1.63 -2.93
C ILE A 274 -0.80 0.75 -3.46
N PHE A 275 -1.31 -0.17 -2.65
CA PHE A 275 -2.46 -1.02 -2.96
C PHE A 275 -3.59 -0.77 -1.95
N GLU A 276 -4.74 -0.28 -2.42
CA GLU A 276 -5.91 0.05 -1.60
C GLU A 276 -6.97 -1.05 -1.69
N PRO A 277 -7.21 -1.85 -0.63
CA PRO A 277 -8.22 -2.91 -0.66
C PRO A 277 -9.64 -2.35 -0.72
N LEU A 278 -9.90 -1.27 0.00
CA LEU A 278 -11.22 -0.66 0.16
C LEU A 278 -11.39 0.55 -0.77
N PRO A 279 -12.63 0.93 -1.09
CA PRO A 279 -12.90 2.10 -1.92
C PRO A 279 -12.57 3.41 -1.21
N GLY A 280 -12.00 4.36 -1.97
CA GLY A 280 -11.83 5.74 -1.53
C GLY A 280 -13.16 6.47 -1.33
N LEU A 281 -13.11 7.68 -0.77
CA LEU A 281 -14.28 8.50 -0.52
C LEU A 281 -15.01 8.87 -1.82
N ARG A 282 -14.25 9.12 -2.89
CA ARG A 282 -14.77 9.46 -4.21
C ARG A 282 -15.71 8.39 -4.75
N GLU A 283 -15.27 7.13 -4.81
CA GLU A 283 -16.08 6.03 -5.37
C GLU A 283 -17.34 5.78 -4.54
N GLN A 284 -17.24 5.94 -3.21
CA GLN A 284 -18.37 5.81 -2.29
C GLN A 284 -19.43 6.90 -2.50
N LEU A 285 -19.01 8.17 -2.62
CA LEU A 285 -19.93 9.30 -2.86
C LEU A 285 -20.55 9.24 -4.26
N ILE A 286 -19.79 8.79 -5.25
CA ILE A 286 -20.31 8.52 -6.60
C ILE A 286 -21.39 7.43 -6.56
N ALA A 287 -21.15 6.32 -5.86
CA ALA A 287 -22.16 5.27 -5.70
C ALA A 287 -23.45 5.78 -5.04
N LEU A 288 -23.33 6.66 -4.03
CA LEU A 288 -24.49 7.33 -3.42
C LEU A 288 -25.22 8.23 -4.42
N ALA A 289 -24.49 9.04 -5.18
CA ALA A 289 -25.07 9.94 -6.17
C ALA A 289 -25.81 9.17 -7.27
N ASP A 290 -25.22 8.08 -7.78
CA ASP A 290 -25.85 7.21 -8.76
C ASP A 290 -27.11 6.55 -8.21
N TYR A 291 -27.07 6.03 -6.98
CA TYR A 291 -28.26 5.47 -6.34
C TYR A 291 -29.35 6.53 -6.17
N ALA A 292 -28.99 7.71 -5.65
CA ALA A 292 -29.93 8.80 -5.41
C ALA A 292 -30.56 9.27 -6.72
N THR A 293 -29.80 9.40 -7.79
CA THR A 293 -30.29 9.77 -9.13
C THR A 293 -31.35 8.78 -9.63
N ASN A 294 -31.11 7.48 -9.46
CA ASN A 294 -31.98 6.43 -9.99
C ASN A 294 -33.20 6.13 -9.11
N SER A 295 -33.07 6.30 -7.79
CA SER A 295 -34.03 5.79 -6.81
C SER A 295 -34.75 6.89 -6.03
N LEU A 296 -34.15 8.08 -5.95
CA LEU A 296 -34.67 9.20 -5.20
C LEU A 296 -35.03 10.33 -6.18
N ARG A 297 -36.16 11.01 -5.97
CA ARG A 297 -36.54 12.17 -6.79
C ARG A 297 -35.71 13.40 -6.41
N VAL A 298 -34.40 13.38 -6.60
CA VAL A 298 -33.43 14.39 -6.09
C VAL A 298 -33.05 15.46 -7.12
N LEU A 299 -33.03 15.11 -8.41
CA LEU A 299 -32.43 15.94 -9.47
C LEU A 299 -33.00 17.36 -9.56
N GLN A 300 -34.29 17.56 -9.28
CA GLN A 300 -34.94 18.86 -9.45
C GLN A 300 -34.75 19.84 -8.28
N GLY A 301 -34.10 19.43 -7.18
CA GLY A 301 -33.92 20.29 -6.00
C GLY A 301 -32.50 20.83 -5.84
N PRO A 302 -32.33 21.96 -5.11
CA PRO A 302 -31.00 22.46 -4.77
C PRO A 302 -30.21 21.43 -3.97
N THR A 303 -28.91 21.32 -4.26
CA THR A 303 -28.03 20.33 -3.63
C THR A 303 -26.86 21.03 -2.99
N LEU A 304 -26.62 20.73 -1.71
CA LEU A 304 -25.50 21.24 -0.96
C LEU A 304 -24.45 20.14 -0.80
N ILE A 305 -23.20 20.45 -1.08
CA ILE A 305 -22.05 19.65 -0.65
C ILE A 305 -21.35 20.44 0.44
N THR A 306 -21.17 19.83 1.61
CA THR A 306 -20.57 20.51 2.74
C THR A 306 -19.49 19.69 3.42
N TYR A 307 -18.44 20.38 3.85
CA TYR A 307 -17.15 19.80 4.20
C TYR A 307 -16.34 20.70 5.14
N PRO A 308 -15.46 20.18 6.01
CA PRO A 308 -14.49 20.97 6.76
C PRO A 308 -13.58 21.77 5.82
N ASP A 309 -13.12 22.95 6.21
CA ASP A 309 -12.27 23.81 5.37
C ASP A 309 -10.80 23.33 5.29
N GLU A 310 -10.62 22.08 4.88
CA GLU A 310 -9.34 21.41 4.72
C GLU A 310 -9.06 21.14 3.24
N PRO A 311 -7.80 21.25 2.77
CA PRO A 311 -7.48 21.10 1.35
C PRO A 311 -7.99 19.80 0.71
N GLY A 312 -7.82 18.65 1.39
CA GLY A 312 -8.26 17.35 0.88
C GLY A 312 -9.78 17.21 0.79
N GLN A 313 -10.50 17.67 1.81
CA GLN A 313 -11.97 17.68 1.84
C GLN A 313 -12.56 18.63 0.79
N ARG A 314 -11.93 19.80 0.61
CA ARG A 314 -12.30 20.78 -0.44
C ARG A 314 -12.15 20.18 -1.83
N LEU A 315 -11.05 19.49 -2.10
CA LEU A 315 -10.82 18.80 -3.38
C LEU A 315 -11.85 17.68 -3.59
N ALA A 316 -12.13 16.86 -2.58
CA ALA A 316 -13.15 15.81 -2.66
C ALA A 316 -14.55 16.39 -2.95
N ALA A 317 -14.91 17.50 -2.29
CA ALA A 317 -16.16 18.20 -2.54
C ALA A 317 -16.26 18.80 -3.95
N GLN A 318 -15.16 19.38 -4.47
CA GLN A 318 -15.07 19.89 -5.85
C GLN A 318 -15.27 18.77 -6.87
N ASN A 319 -14.58 17.64 -6.69
CA ASN A 319 -14.71 16.48 -7.57
C ASN A 319 -16.14 15.91 -7.57
N LEU A 320 -16.77 15.80 -6.40
CA LEU A 320 -18.17 15.40 -6.30
C LEU A 320 -19.09 16.45 -6.97
N GLY A 321 -18.85 17.74 -6.74
CA GLY A 321 -19.63 18.83 -7.33
C GLY A 321 -19.65 18.78 -8.85
N GLN A 322 -18.46 18.61 -9.47
CA GLN A 322 -18.33 18.43 -10.91
C GLN A 322 -19.12 17.19 -11.38
N TYR A 323 -18.93 16.05 -10.70
CA TYR A 323 -19.61 14.80 -11.03
C TYR A 323 -21.15 14.92 -11.01
N LEU A 324 -21.69 15.62 -10.02
CA LEU A 324 -23.14 15.86 -9.88
C LEU A 324 -23.67 16.79 -10.98
N GLN A 325 -22.94 17.86 -11.30
CA GLN A 325 -23.30 18.82 -12.36
C GLN A 325 -23.38 18.13 -13.73
N GLU A 326 -22.42 17.25 -14.04
CA GLU A 326 -22.41 16.43 -15.26
C GLU A 326 -23.62 15.47 -15.36
N ARG A 327 -24.28 15.17 -14.23
CA ARG A 327 -25.44 14.26 -14.12
C ARG A 327 -26.75 14.97 -13.86
N ALA A 328 -26.86 16.22 -14.32
CA ALA A 328 -28.07 17.03 -14.29
C ALA A 328 -28.62 17.34 -12.88
N TRP A 329 -27.81 17.22 -11.83
CA TRP A 329 -28.17 17.74 -10.51
C TRP A 329 -28.25 19.26 -10.55
N GLN A 330 -29.34 19.83 -10.01
CA GLN A 330 -29.62 21.26 -10.08
C GLN A 330 -29.01 22.03 -8.90
N LYS A 331 -28.57 23.26 -9.17
CA LYS A 331 -28.09 24.24 -8.16
C LYS A 331 -27.14 23.61 -7.13
N VAL A 332 -26.13 22.88 -7.61
CA VAL A 332 -25.08 22.28 -6.77
C VAL A 332 -24.21 23.40 -6.20
N SER A 333 -24.24 23.57 -4.88
CA SER A 333 -23.40 24.52 -4.15
C SER A 333 -22.45 23.81 -3.19
N LEU A 334 -21.27 24.40 -3.01
CA LEU A 334 -20.24 23.91 -2.10
C LEU A 334 -20.10 24.90 -0.96
N GLN A 335 -20.12 24.41 0.29
CA GLN A 335 -19.98 25.24 1.47
C GLN A 335 -19.07 24.58 2.50
N ALA A 336 -17.97 25.27 2.83
CA ALA A 336 -17.16 24.92 3.99
C ALA A 336 -18.01 25.04 5.27
N TYR A 337 -17.95 24.04 6.13
CA TYR A 337 -18.70 23.95 7.38
C TYR A 337 -17.77 23.86 8.57
N ASP A 338 -17.89 24.87 9.43
CA ASP A 338 -17.32 24.87 10.77
C ASP A 338 -18.46 24.55 11.76
N PRO A 339 -18.44 23.36 12.40
CA PRO A 339 -19.47 22.99 13.36
C PRO A 339 -19.52 23.89 14.61
N ALA A 340 -18.49 24.71 14.86
CA ALA A 340 -18.46 25.65 15.98
C ALA A 340 -19.19 26.97 15.66
N ARG A 341 -19.14 27.41 14.39
CA ARG A 341 -19.86 28.62 13.92
C ARG A 341 -21.31 28.32 13.58
N ASP A 342 -21.55 27.09 13.16
CA ASP A 342 -22.85 26.61 12.72
C ASP A 342 -23.51 27.62 11.75
N GLU A 343 -22.88 27.82 10.59
CA GLU A 343 -23.39 28.61 9.45
C GLU A 343 -23.51 27.75 8.19
N LEU A 344 -24.73 27.55 7.67
CA LEU A 344 -25.03 26.71 6.51
C LEU A 344 -26.25 27.25 5.74
N PRO A 345 -26.22 27.21 4.39
CA PRO A 345 -27.38 27.56 3.59
C PRO A 345 -28.52 26.57 3.80
N LEU A 346 -29.72 27.11 4.01
CA LEU A 346 -30.97 26.37 4.12
C LEU A 346 -31.67 26.26 2.75
N GLY A 347 -32.59 25.31 2.62
CA GLY A 347 -33.46 25.15 1.44
C GLY A 347 -32.99 24.10 0.44
N SER A 348 -31.91 23.39 0.74
CA SER A 348 -31.46 22.25 -0.06
C SER A 348 -32.41 21.07 0.07
N ARG A 349 -32.61 20.35 -1.03
CA ARG A 349 -33.34 19.09 -1.07
C ARG A 349 -32.46 17.90 -0.70
N SER A 350 -31.18 18.02 -1.02
CA SER A 350 -30.15 17.00 -0.84
C SER A 350 -28.92 17.65 -0.23
N VAL A 351 -28.30 16.96 0.73
CA VAL A 351 -27.04 17.38 1.35
C VAL A 351 -26.07 16.22 1.33
N PHE A 352 -24.93 16.39 0.65
CA PHE A 352 -23.76 15.53 0.78
C PHE A 352 -22.86 16.11 1.87
N TYR A 353 -22.53 15.28 2.85
CA TYR A 353 -21.64 15.65 3.94
C TYR A 353 -20.35 14.84 3.86
N LEU A 354 -19.22 15.55 3.87
CA LEU A 354 -17.88 14.98 3.95
C LEU A 354 -17.26 15.49 5.24
N GLY A 355 -16.91 14.66 6.21
CA GLY A 355 -16.40 15.16 7.50
C GLY A 355 -16.43 14.13 8.62
N SER A 356 -16.83 14.55 9.82
CA SER A 356 -16.90 13.69 11.02
C SER A 356 -18.33 13.41 11.46
N GLY A 357 -18.54 12.32 12.21
CA GLY A 357 -19.84 11.96 12.79
C GLY A 357 -20.45 13.09 13.62
N GLY A 358 -19.69 13.67 14.55
CA GLY A 358 -20.21 14.76 15.39
C GLY A 358 -20.62 16.00 14.57
N GLY A 359 -19.88 16.32 13.50
CA GLY A 359 -20.28 17.39 12.58
C GLY A 359 -21.54 17.04 11.78
N PHE A 360 -21.68 15.79 11.35
CA PHE A 360 -22.87 15.29 10.66
C PHE A 360 -24.12 15.37 11.53
N SER A 361 -24.04 14.93 12.79
CA SER A 361 -25.16 14.97 13.73
C SER A 361 -25.56 16.39 14.11
N ARG A 362 -24.60 17.32 14.28
CA ARG A 362 -24.89 18.76 14.49
C ARG A 362 -25.57 19.39 13.27
N LEU A 363 -25.09 19.11 12.06
CA LEU A 363 -25.72 19.56 10.82
C LEU A 363 -27.18 19.08 10.74
N ALA A 364 -27.43 17.81 11.05
CA ALA A 364 -28.79 17.25 11.02
C ALA A 364 -29.69 17.92 12.08
N ALA A 365 -29.21 18.09 13.32
CA ALA A 365 -29.92 18.79 14.39
C ALA A 365 -30.35 20.21 14.00
N ARG A 366 -29.43 20.96 13.39
CA ARG A 366 -29.74 22.29 12.88
C ARG A 366 -30.80 22.28 11.78
N LEU A 367 -30.64 21.43 10.76
CA LEU A 367 -31.58 21.36 9.65
C LEU A 367 -32.99 21.06 10.18
N GLN A 368 -33.12 20.10 11.10
CA GLN A 368 -34.41 19.80 11.73
C GLN A 368 -34.94 20.99 12.54
N THR A 369 -34.09 21.71 13.29
CA THR A 369 -34.48 22.90 14.05
C THR A 369 -34.99 24.02 13.14
N ALA A 370 -34.43 24.14 11.94
CA ALA A 370 -34.90 25.04 10.89
C ALA A 370 -36.14 24.50 10.12
N GLY A 371 -36.73 23.38 10.55
CA GLY A 371 -37.89 22.77 9.90
C GLY A 371 -37.58 22.06 8.58
N GLN A 372 -36.31 21.73 8.32
CA GLN A 372 -35.85 21.12 7.07
C GLN A 372 -35.37 19.69 7.29
N VAL A 373 -35.81 18.80 6.41
CA VAL A 373 -35.45 17.38 6.44
C VAL A 373 -35.00 16.90 5.04
N PRO A 374 -33.90 17.44 4.48
CA PRO A 374 -33.38 16.98 3.19
C PRO A 374 -32.95 15.50 3.25
N TYR A 375 -32.67 14.93 2.08
CA TYR A 375 -31.91 13.68 2.05
C TYR A 375 -30.46 13.97 2.43
N LEU A 376 -29.92 13.19 3.38
CA LEU A 376 -28.53 13.27 3.82
C LEU A 376 -27.74 12.11 3.23
N PHE A 377 -26.62 12.42 2.59
CA PHE A 377 -25.71 11.45 1.98
C PHE A 377 -24.31 11.59 2.60
N ALA A 378 -23.72 10.49 3.04
CA ALA A 378 -22.37 10.48 3.61
C ALA A 378 -21.72 9.10 3.47
N ALA A 379 -20.40 9.04 3.51
CA ALA A 379 -19.69 7.76 3.60
C ALA A 379 -19.72 7.24 5.05
N ALA A 380 -20.01 5.95 5.23
CA ALA A 380 -20.19 5.38 6.57
C ALA A 380 -18.92 5.43 7.42
N ASN A 381 -17.74 5.32 6.79
CA ASN A 381 -16.45 5.44 7.46
C ASN A 381 -16.25 6.81 8.15
N GLN A 382 -16.97 7.85 7.71
CA GLN A 382 -16.87 9.19 8.26
C GLN A 382 -17.88 9.47 9.37
N VAL A 383 -19.10 8.93 9.27
CA VAL A 383 -20.22 9.40 10.10
C VAL A 383 -20.90 8.35 10.96
N ALA A 384 -20.61 7.06 10.76
CA ALA A 384 -21.40 5.99 11.39
C ALA A 384 -21.33 5.98 12.93
N GLY A 385 -20.26 6.51 13.53
CA GLY A 385 -20.05 6.52 14.98
C GLY A 385 -21.07 7.36 15.77
N ASP A 386 -21.61 8.43 15.18
CA ASP A 386 -22.46 9.41 15.87
C ASP A 386 -23.92 9.39 15.39
N LEU A 387 -24.33 8.38 14.62
CA LEU A 387 -25.69 8.28 14.07
C LEU A 387 -26.78 8.26 15.14
N LEU A 388 -26.47 7.93 16.40
CA LEU A 388 -27.43 7.94 17.52
C LEU A 388 -27.92 9.34 17.83
N GLN A 389 -27.10 10.35 17.51
CA GLN A 389 -27.38 11.75 17.77
C GLN A 389 -28.13 12.41 16.61
N VAL A 390 -28.32 11.69 15.49
CA VAL A 390 -29.09 12.22 14.35
C VAL A 390 -30.58 12.25 14.73
N PRO A 391 -31.25 13.40 14.56
CA PRO A 391 -32.67 13.53 14.89
C PRO A 391 -33.59 12.57 14.11
N SER A 392 -34.66 12.10 14.76
CA SER A 392 -35.62 11.15 14.18
C SER A 392 -36.39 11.67 12.97
N GLY A 393 -36.43 12.99 12.74
CA GLY A 393 -37.01 13.58 11.52
C GLY A 393 -36.28 13.16 10.23
N PHE A 394 -35.05 12.66 10.36
CA PHE A 394 -34.27 12.09 9.26
C PHE A 394 -34.43 10.57 9.10
N SER A 395 -35.36 9.94 9.82
CA SER A 395 -35.64 8.50 9.66
C SER A 395 -35.96 8.17 8.20
N ARG A 396 -35.22 7.18 7.64
CA ARG A 396 -35.24 6.79 6.21
C ARG A 396 -34.89 7.91 5.22
N ARG A 397 -34.22 8.97 5.69
CA ARG A 397 -33.67 10.07 4.87
C ARG A 397 -32.16 10.21 4.97
N VAL A 398 -31.50 9.42 5.80
CA VAL A 398 -30.05 9.24 5.82
C VAL A 398 -29.68 8.07 4.92
N PHE A 399 -28.76 8.29 3.99
CA PHE A 399 -28.21 7.28 3.08
C PHE A 399 -26.69 7.24 3.21
N LEU A 400 -26.16 6.07 3.51
CA LEU A 400 -24.75 5.85 3.78
C LEU A 400 -24.14 4.90 2.77
N ALA A 401 -22.96 5.24 2.26
CA ALA A 401 -22.13 4.33 1.48
C ALA A 401 -21.33 3.44 2.43
N TYR A 402 -21.43 2.12 2.22
CA TYR A 402 -20.64 1.13 2.93
C TYR A 402 -19.74 0.36 1.95
N PRO A 403 -18.43 0.23 2.22
CA PRO A 403 -17.53 -0.56 1.38
C PRO A 403 -17.85 -2.07 1.42
N PHE A 404 -18.48 -2.52 2.51
CA PHE A 404 -18.97 -3.86 2.74
C PHE A 404 -20.09 -3.80 3.81
N VAL A 405 -20.91 -4.84 3.87
CA VAL A 405 -21.98 -5.03 4.87
C VAL A 405 -21.89 -6.43 5.49
N PRO A 406 -22.55 -6.70 6.64
CA PRO A 406 -22.47 -8.00 7.29
C PRO A 406 -22.89 -9.21 6.43
N SER A 407 -23.72 -8.99 5.41
CA SER A 407 -24.10 -10.05 4.46
C SER A 407 -22.96 -10.49 3.54
N ASP A 408 -21.91 -9.69 3.37
CA ASP A 408 -20.72 -10.08 2.61
C ASP A 408 -19.81 -11.02 3.40
N TRP A 409 -20.04 -11.14 4.72
CA TRP A 409 -19.16 -11.90 5.60
C TRP A 409 -19.44 -13.39 5.51
N THR A 410 -18.49 -14.11 4.95
CA THR A 410 -18.43 -15.57 5.01
C THR A 410 -18.37 -16.05 6.47
N LEU A 411 -18.76 -17.30 6.72
CA LEU A 411 -18.65 -17.89 8.07
C LEU A 411 -17.19 -17.89 8.57
N ALA A 412 -16.24 -18.26 7.70
CA ALA A 412 -14.82 -18.29 8.04
C ALA A 412 -14.28 -16.89 8.37
N GLY A 413 -14.56 -15.89 7.54
CA GLY A 413 -14.13 -14.51 7.77
C GLY A 413 -14.71 -13.94 9.07
N ARG A 414 -16.00 -14.16 9.31
CA ARG A 414 -16.68 -13.75 10.55
C ARG A 414 -16.03 -14.37 11.78
N LEU A 415 -15.79 -15.68 11.78
CA LEU A 415 -15.16 -16.37 12.90
C LEU A 415 -13.72 -15.87 13.12
N ALA A 416 -12.96 -15.63 12.06
CA ALA A 416 -11.61 -15.11 12.15
C ALA A 416 -11.59 -13.71 12.80
N LEU A 417 -12.47 -12.80 12.35
CA LEU A 417 -12.57 -11.46 12.92
C LEU A 417 -13.07 -11.49 14.37
N THR A 418 -14.07 -12.31 14.69
CA THR A 418 -14.60 -12.44 16.05
C THR A 418 -13.54 -12.98 17.02
N ARG A 419 -12.77 -14.00 16.65
CA ARG A 419 -11.68 -14.52 17.50
C ARG A 419 -10.60 -13.46 17.74
N MET A 420 -10.22 -12.73 16.68
CA MET A 420 -9.27 -11.63 16.79
C MET A 420 -9.79 -10.56 17.76
N ARG A 421 -11.05 -10.16 17.64
CA ARG A 421 -11.70 -9.21 18.56
C ARG A 421 -11.65 -9.68 20.00
N GLN A 422 -12.00 -10.94 20.26
CA GLN A 422 -12.02 -11.50 21.61
C GLN A 422 -10.62 -11.55 22.24
N HIS A 423 -9.60 -11.99 21.51
CA HIS A 423 -8.23 -12.06 22.02
C HIS A 423 -7.63 -10.68 22.32
N HIS A 424 -8.06 -9.64 21.61
CA HIS A 424 -7.54 -8.28 21.75
C HIS A 424 -8.48 -7.31 22.46
N GLY A 425 -9.60 -7.79 23.01
CA GLY A 425 -10.57 -6.95 23.73
C GLY A 425 -11.26 -5.89 22.85
N LEU A 426 -11.36 -6.11 21.54
CA LEU A 426 -11.99 -5.17 20.61
C LEU A 426 -13.50 -5.39 20.53
N GLY A 427 -14.25 -4.28 20.55
CA GLY A 427 -15.68 -4.27 20.26
C GLY A 427 -15.99 -4.19 18.76
N GLY A 428 -17.25 -3.85 18.47
CA GLY A 428 -17.73 -3.60 17.10
C GLY A 428 -17.41 -2.20 16.57
N GLN A 429 -16.82 -1.31 17.37
CA GLN A 429 -16.47 0.06 16.95
C GLN A 429 -15.43 0.02 15.82
N HIS A 430 -15.35 1.09 15.02
CA HIS A 430 -14.36 1.21 13.95
C HIS A 430 -14.32 0.02 12.98
N ALA A 431 -15.46 -0.62 12.71
CA ALA A 431 -15.53 -1.87 11.94
C ALA A 431 -14.86 -1.77 10.56
N VAL A 432 -14.96 -0.62 9.88
CA VAL A 432 -14.30 -0.38 8.59
C VAL A 432 -12.77 -0.41 8.73
N LEU A 433 -12.21 0.20 9.78
CA LEU A 433 -10.78 0.17 10.04
C LEU A 433 -10.30 -1.23 10.40
N GLN A 434 -11.07 -1.96 11.22
CA GLN A 434 -10.74 -3.35 11.57
C GLN A 434 -10.73 -4.26 10.33
N VAL A 435 -11.76 -4.19 9.49
CA VAL A 435 -11.85 -5.02 8.27
C VAL A 435 -10.80 -4.57 7.24
N GLY A 436 -10.53 -3.27 7.12
CA GLY A 436 -9.49 -2.72 6.27
C GLY A 436 -8.11 -3.26 6.65
N ALA A 437 -7.70 -3.10 7.91
CA ALA A 437 -6.41 -3.60 8.41
C ALA A 437 -6.28 -5.13 8.29
N PHE A 438 -7.35 -5.87 8.59
CA PHE A 438 -7.35 -7.32 8.44
C PHE A 438 -7.22 -7.75 6.97
N SER A 439 -7.94 -7.09 6.07
CA SER A 439 -7.85 -7.34 4.62
C SER A 439 -6.45 -7.00 4.09
N SER A 440 -5.82 -5.92 4.56
CA SER A 440 -4.44 -5.58 4.22
C SER A 440 -3.46 -6.69 4.59
N MET A 441 -3.60 -7.29 5.79
CA MET A 441 -2.78 -8.41 6.23
C MET A 441 -3.03 -9.69 5.42
N LEU A 442 -4.29 -9.95 5.03
CA LEU A 442 -4.60 -11.09 4.15
C LEU A 442 -3.97 -10.93 2.77
N LEU A 443 -4.10 -9.76 2.16
CA LEU A 443 -3.51 -9.45 0.86
C LEU A 443 -1.98 -9.51 0.91
N PHE A 444 -1.37 -8.93 1.94
CA PHE A 444 0.07 -9.03 2.12
C PHE A 444 0.53 -10.49 2.27
N SER A 445 -0.18 -11.28 3.08
CA SER A 445 0.14 -12.70 3.26
C SER A 445 0.03 -13.48 1.94
N GLU A 446 -1.03 -13.24 1.18
CA GLU A 446 -1.23 -13.89 -0.12
C GLU A 446 -0.17 -13.45 -1.14
N GLY A 447 0.09 -12.15 -1.26
CA GLY A 447 1.11 -11.61 -2.16
C GLY A 447 2.50 -12.18 -1.85
N MET A 448 2.87 -12.28 -0.57
CA MET A 448 4.15 -12.89 -0.17
C MET A 448 4.20 -14.40 -0.41
N LYS A 449 3.08 -15.12 -0.27
CA LYS A 449 3.01 -16.55 -0.64
C LYS A 449 3.27 -16.73 -2.12
N GLN A 450 2.62 -15.94 -2.97
CA GLN A 450 2.78 -15.97 -4.42
C GLN A 450 4.16 -15.50 -4.88
N ALA A 451 4.77 -14.54 -4.18
CA ALA A 451 6.14 -14.08 -4.44
C ALA A 451 7.22 -15.16 -4.20
N GLY A 452 6.91 -16.22 -3.45
CA GLY A 452 7.78 -17.38 -3.27
C GLY A 452 8.91 -17.20 -2.25
N HIS A 453 9.81 -18.19 -2.19
CA HIS A 453 10.91 -18.23 -1.23
C HIS A 453 11.97 -17.13 -1.45
N ASP A 454 12.10 -16.69 -2.70
CA ASP A 454 13.00 -15.66 -3.21
C ASP A 454 12.25 -14.34 -3.44
N ALA A 455 11.26 -14.07 -2.58
CA ALA A 455 10.48 -12.85 -2.57
C ALA A 455 11.37 -11.60 -2.53
N SER A 456 10.82 -10.53 -3.11
CA SER A 456 11.34 -9.17 -3.10
C SER A 456 10.15 -8.21 -3.10
N ARG A 457 10.37 -6.92 -2.85
CA ARG A 457 9.34 -5.90 -2.94
C ARG A 457 8.74 -5.85 -4.35
N GLU A 458 9.58 -6.01 -5.37
CA GLU A 458 9.15 -6.11 -6.77
C GLU A 458 8.24 -7.33 -7.00
N LYS A 459 8.62 -8.52 -6.52
CA LYS A 459 7.79 -9.72 -6.64
C LYS A 459 6.49 -9.61 -5.86
N LEU A 460 6.50 -8.96 -4.69
CA LEU A 460 5.28 -8.67 -3.96
C LEU A 460 4.34 -7.76 -4.77
N VAL A 461 4.86 -6.68 -5.35
CA VAL A 461 4.07 -5.78 -6.21
C VAL A 461 3.47 -6.55 -7.39
N THR A 462 4.27 -7.36 -8.09
CA THR A 462 3.78 -8.19 -9.22
C THR A 462 2.76 -9.23 -8.78
N ALA A 463 2.96 -9.88 -7.63
CA ALA A 463 2.01 -10.82 -7.08
C ALA A 463 0.66 -10.14 -6.76
N LEU A 464 0.71 -8.98 -6.11
CA LEU A 464 -0.48 -8.20 -5.81
C LEU A 464 -1.18 -7.72 -7.10
N GLU A 465 -0.45 -7.30 -8.14
CA GLU A 465 -1.01 -6.96 -9.45
C GLU A 465 -1.72 -8.14 -10.13
N GLY A 466 -1.27 -9.38 -9.87
CA GLY A 466 -1.89 -10.60 -10.37
C GLY A 466 -3.10 -11.08 -9.56
N LEU A 467 -3.46 -10.42 -8.45
CA LEU A 467 -4.60 -10.82 -7.64
C LEU A 467 -5.92 -10.44 -8.32
N HIS A 468 -6.71 -11.47 -8.62
CA HIS A 468 -8.05 -11.34 -9.17
C HIS A 468 -9.06 -12.08 -8.29
N ASP A 469 -10.20 -11.45 -8.07
CA ASP A 469 -11.35 -12.00 -7.33
C ASP A 469 -10.98 -12.54 -5.94
N PHE A 470 -10.02 -11.91 -5.28
CA PHE A 470 -9.51 -12.34 -3.98
C PHE A 470 -10.58 -12.23 -2.91
N GLU A 471 -10.84 -13.34 -2.22
CA GLU A 471 -11.84 -13.46 -1.17
C GLU A 471 -11.22 -13.20 0.20
N THR A 472 -11.48 -12.01 0.77
CA THR A 472 -11.10 -11.70 2.16
C THR A 472 -12.00 -12.40 3.19
N GLY A 473 -13.18 -12.82 2.75
CA GLY A 473 -14.25 -13.35 3.59
C GLY A 473 -15.01 -12.30 4.40
N LEU A 474 -14.68 -11.00 4.28
CA LEU A 474 -15.27 -9.87 5.02
C LEU A 474 -15.71 -8.71 4.13
N THR A 475 -15.39 -8.77 2.84
CA THR A 475 -15.69 -7.75 1.84
C THR A 475 -16.18 -8.42 0.56
N PRO A 476 -16.76 -7.66 -0.40
CA PRO A 476 -16.79 -8.09 -1.78
C PRO A 476 -15.40 -8.48 -2.29
N ARG A 477 -15.36 -9.25 -3.39
CA ARG A 477 -14.12 -9.76 -4.00
C ARG A 477 -13.21 -8.60 -4.44
N ILE A 478 -11.94 -8.70 -4.06
CA ILE A 478 -10.92 -7.67 -4.31
C ILE A 478 -10.10 -8.07 -5.54
N SER A 479 -9.94 -7.14 -6.48
CA SER A 479 -9.12 -7.37 -7.68
C SER A 479 -8.19 -6.20 -7.92
N PHE A 480 -6.92 -6.51 -8.18
CA PHE A 480 -5.90 -5.56 -8.63
C PHE A 480 -5.50 -5.87 -10.08
N GLY A 481 -4.61 -5.04 -10.62
CA GLY A 481 -4.07 -5.19 -11.97
C GLY A 481 -2.90 -4.23 -12.19
N PRO A 482 -2.13 -4.40 -13.28
CA PRO A 482 -1.18 -3.38 -13.71
C PRO A 482 -1.89 -2.04 -13.88
N GLY A 483 -1.47 -1.02 -13.11
CA GLY A 483 -2.11 0.30 -13.09
C GLY A 483 -3.43 0.39 -12.31
N ARG A 484 -4.01 -0.74 -11.88
CA ARG A 484 -5.19 -0.78 -11.01
C ARG A 484 -4.78 -1.06 -9.56
N ARG A 485 -4.71 0.01 -8.78
CA ARG A 485 -4.27 0.01 -7.37
C ARG A 485 -5.40 0.02 -6.36
N GLN A 486 -6.63 0.21 -6.82
CA GLN A 486 -7.82 0.18 -6.00
C GLN A 486 -8.57 -1.13 -6.23
N GLY A 487 -8.65 -1.93 -5.16
CA GLY A 487 -9.21 -3.26 -5.14
C GLY A 487 -10.73 -3.25 -5.31
N LEU A 488 -11.39 -2.45 -4.48
CA LEU A 488 -12.83 -2.20 -4.52
C LEU A 488 -13.11 -0.76 -4.97
N SER A 489 -13.97 -0.61 -5.98
CA SER A 489 -14.33 0.69 -6.57
C SER A 489 -15.82 1.01 -6.47
N GLY A 490 -16.48 0.69 -5.36
CA GLY A 490 -17.93 0.85 -5.24
C GLY A 490 -18.43 0.85 -3.80
N ALA A 491 -19.74 0.80 -3.62
CA ALA A 491 -20.34 0.73 -2.29
C ALA A 491 -21.69 0.01 -2.29
N HIS A 492 -22.08 -0.52 -1.14
CA HIS A 492 -23.46 -0.77 -0.78
C HIS A 492 -24.11 0.53 -0.30
N ILE A 493 -25.41 0.69 -0.54
CA ILE A 493 -26.16 1.84 -0.02
C ILE A 493 -27.11 1.36 1.06
N VAL A 494 -27.00 1.99 2.23
CA VAL A 494 -27.79 1.67 3.42
C VAL A 494 -28.58 2.91 3.83
N THR A 495 -29.86 2.74 4.14
CA THR A 495 -30.64 3.78 4.83
C THR A 495 -30.87 3.43 6.29
N VAL A 496 -31.04 4.45 7.12
CA VAL A 496 -31.16 4.31 8.57
C VAL A 496 -32.55 4.73 9.03
N GLU A 497 -33.23 3.85 9.76
CA GLU A 497 -34.45 4.18 10.48
C GLU A 497 -34.10 4.59 11.92
N LEU A 498 -34.53 5.79 12.28
CA LEU A 498 -34.26 6.45 13.55
C LEU A 498 -35.55 6.52 14.39
N PRO A 499 -35.48 6.52 15.74
CA PRO A 499 -34.25 6.55 16.56
C PRO A 499 -33.60 5.18 16.78
N ASP A 500 -34.27 4.08 16.43
CA ASP A 500 -33.86 2.70 16.77
C ASP A 500 -32.62 2.17 16.02
N GLN A 501 -32.05 2.97 15.11
CA GLN A 501 -30.89 2.64 14.27
C GLN A 501 -31.02 1.32 13.49
N ARG A 502 -32.18 1.08 12.91
CA ARG A 502 -32.33 -0.08 12.02
C ARG A 502 -31.74 0.26 10.66
N PHE A 503 -30.70 -0.48 10.28
CA PHE A 503 -30.01 -0.33 9.00
C PHE A 503 -30.69 -1.21 7.94
N TYR A 504 -31.08 -0.61 6.83
CA TYR A 504 -31.68 -1.30 5.69
C TYR A 504 -30.79 -1.17 4.47
N LEU A 505 -30.32 -2.31 3.95
CA LEU A 505 -29.63 -2.36 2.66
C LEU A 505 -30.63 -2.03 1.56
N VAL A 506 -30.47 -0.88 0.90
CA VAL A 506 -31.38 -0.40 -0.16
C VAL A 506 -30.77 -0.52 -1.56
N ALA A 507 -29.46 -0.68 -1.66
CA ALA A 507 -28.80 -1.14 -2.87
C ALA A 507 -27.61 -2.04 -2.53
N PRO A 508 -27.46 -3.21 -3.19
CA PRO A 508 -26.29 -4.08 -3.03
C PRO A 508 -25.04 -3.39 -3.59
N TYR A 509 -23.87 -4.01 -3.39
CA TYR A 509 -22.61 -3.49 -3.87
C TYR A 509 -22.69 -3.20 -5.37
N LYS A 510 -22.42 -1.95 -5.75
CA LYS A 510 -22.32 -1.56 -7.14
C LYS A 510 -20.93 -1.02 -7.43
N PRO A 511 -20.10 -1.71 -8.25
CA PRO A 511 -18.86 -1.16 -8.74
C PRO A 511 -19.12 0.11 -9.56
N ILE A 512 -18.31 1.13 -9.35
CA ILE A 512 -18.20 2.29 -10.22
C ILE A 512 -17.17 1.96 -11.29
N ALA A 513 -17.52 2.26 -12.54
CA ALA A 513 -16.57 2.16 -13.64
C ALA A 513 -15.36 3.05 -13.34
N ALA A 514 -14.15 2.53 -13.56
CA ALA A 514 -12.96 3.37 -13.55
C ALA A 514 -13.16 4.44 -14.63
N THR A 515 -13.37 5.69 -14.21
CA THR A 515 -13.22 6.83 -15.13
C THR A 515 -11.79 6.76 -15.69
N PRO A 516 -11.61 6.83 -17.02
CA PRO A 516 -10.30 6.74 -17.65
C PRO A 516 -9.34 7.83 -17.17
#